data_AF-K0BB53-F1
#
_entry.id   AF-K0BB53-F1
#
_cell.length_a   1.000
_cell.length_b   1.000
_cell.length_c   1.000
_cell.angle_alpha   90.00
_cell.angle_beta   90.00
_cell.angle_gamma   90.00
#
_symmetry.space_group_name_H-M   'P 1'
#
loop_
_entity.id
_entity.type
_entity.pdbx_description
1 polymer ?
#
loop_
_entity_poly.entity_id
_entity_poly.type
_entity_poly.pdbx_seq_one_letter_code
_entity_poly.pdbx_strand_id
1 'polypeptide(L)' 'MIVEKLSELIKTGEINESIDGGKLLTLFRSVGLNIRMATKINVEQDGKFVSLSDKLSNQSSDDGDE' A
#
# COMPACT_ATOMS: atom_id res chain seq x y z
N MET A 1 -19.91 1.14 -12.41
CA MET A 1 -18.98 0.17 -11.80
C MET A 1 -18.59 0.52 -10.37
N ILE A 2 -17.67 1.46 -10.09
CA ILE A 2 -17.22 1.73 -8.69
C ILE A 2 -18.29 2.42 -7.84
N VAL A 3 -18.97 3.42 -8.42
CA VAL A 3 -20.04 4.16 -7.73
C VAL A 3 -21.20 3.22 -7.39
N GLU A 4 -21.55 2.31 -8.30
CA GLU A 4 -22.60 1.31 -8.08
C GLU A 4 -22.20 0.33 -6.96
N LYS A 5 -20.95 -0.16 -6.98
CA LYS A 5 -20.49 -1.09 -5.92
C LYS A 5 -20.46 -0.41 -4.56
N LEU A 6 -19.94 0.82 -4.48
CA LEU A 6 -19.99 1.62 -3.26
C LEU A 6 -21.43 1.87 -2.80
N SER A 7 -22.34 2.20 -3.72
CA SER A 7 -23.76 2.39 -3.40
C SER A 7 -24.39 1.12 -2.82
N GLU A 8 -24.08 -0.06 -3.39
CA GLU A 8 -24.56 -1.35 -2.93
C GLU A 8 -24.04 -1.68 -1.52
N LEU A 9 -22.74 -1.46 -1.26
CA LEU A 9 -22.12 -1.70 0.04
C LEU A 9 -22.64 -0.75 1.13
N ILE A 10 -22.97 0.49 0.78
CA ILE A 10 -23.61 1.44 1.69
C ILE A 10 -25.06 0.99 1.98
N LYS A 11 -25.82 0.60 0.95
CA LYS A 11 -27.22 0.18 1.09
C LYS A 11 -27.38 -1.12 1.88
N THR A 12 -26.44 -2.05 1.75
CA THR A 12 -26.42 -3.32 2.49
C THR A 12 -25.98 -3.14 3.94
N GLY A 13 -25.38 -2.01 4.28
CA GLY A 13 -24.83 -1.72 5.61
C GLY A 13 -23.46 -2.34 5.87
N GLU A 14 -22.83 -2.96 4.86
CA GLU A 14 -21.41 -3.40 4.94
C GLU A 14 -20.48 -2.20 5.14
N ILE A 15 -20.84 -1.04 4.59
CA ILE A 15 -20.19 0.24 4.86
C ILE A 15 -21.18 1.13 5.59
N ASN A 16 -20.99 1.25 6.90
CA ASN A 16 -21.83 2.06 7.79
C ASN A 16 -21.03 3.13 8.56
N GLU A 17 -19.75 3.29 8.23
CA GLU A 17 -18.81 4.22 8.84
C GLU A 17 -17.99 4.95 7.78
N SER A 18 -17.19 5.93 8.19
CA SER A 18 -16.26 6.60 7.29
C SER A 18 -15.19 5.63 6.77
N ILE A 19 -14.94 5.69 5.46
CA ILE A 19 -13.92 4.90 4.79
C ILE A 19 -12.62 5.71 4.78
N ASP A 20 -11.55 5.15 5.35
CA ASP A 20 -10.21 5.73 5.19
C ASP A 20 -9.56 5.33 3.85
N GLY A 21 -8.39 5.91 3.55
CA GLY A 21 -7.69 5.62 2.29
C GLY A 21 -7.30 4.13 2.12
N GLY A 22 -7.05 3.41 3.22
CA GLY A 22 -6.68 1.99 3.18
C GLY A 22 -7.86 1.08 2.88
N LYS A 23 -9.00 1.32 3.52
CA LYS A 23 -10.27 0.65 3.24
C LYS A 23 -10.70 0.89 1.79
N LEU A 24 -10.57 2.13 1.30
CA LEU A 24 -10.91 2.48 -0.08
C LEU A 24 -9.99 1.79 -1.11
N LEU A 25 -8.68 1.75 -0.85
CA LEU A 25 -7.72 1.05 -1.69
C LEU A 25 -8.02 -0.46 -1.79
N THR A 26 -8.43 -1.07 -0.68
CA THR A 26 -8.81 -2.49 -0.61
C THR A 26 -10.03 -2.78 -1.49
N LEU A 27 -11.02 -1.88 -1.45
CA LEU A 27 -12.20 -1.97 -2.29
C LEU A 27 -11.87 -1.85 -3.79
N PHE A 28 -10.98 -0.94 -4.17
CA PHE A 28 -10.53 -0.83 -5.55
C PHE A 28 -9.82 -2.10 -6.03
N ARG A 29 -9.00 -2.72 -5.18
CA ARG A 29 -8.32 -3.98 -5.51
C ARG A 29 -9.29 -5.15 -5.65
N SER A 30 -10.33 -5.24 -4.81
CA SER A 30 -11.29 -6.36 -4.85
C SER A 30 -12.12 -6.40 -6.14
N VAL A 31 -12.32 -5.24 -6.78
CA VAL A 31 -13.03 -5.11 -8.06
C VAL A 31 -12.08 -5.03 -9.26
N GLY A 32 -10.80 -5.35 -9.07
CA GLY A 32 -9.81 -5.46 -10.15
C GLY A 32 -9.24 -4.13 -10.66
N LEU A 33 -9.44 -3.01 -9.95
CA LEU A 33 -8.79 -1.76 -10.31
C LEU A 33 -7.33 -1.75 -9.88
N ASN A 34 -6.43 -1.56 -10.84
CA ASN A 34 -5.00 -1.43 -10.59
C ASN A 34 -4.65 -0.01 -10.09
N ILE A 35 -4.84 0.23 -8.80
CA ILE A 35 -4.47 1.49 -8.14
C ILE A 35 -3.14 1.33 -7.41
N ARG A 36 -2.13 2.07 -7.86
CA ARG A 36 -0.79 2.11 -7.28
C ARG A 36 -0.65 3.34 -6.41
N MET A 37 -0.54 3.15 -5.10
CA MET A 37 -0.24 4.23 -4.16
C MET A 37 1.26 4.52 -4.17
N ALA A 38 1.63 5.80 -4.09
CA ALA A 38 3.01 6.20 -3.80
C ALA A 38 3.29 5.97 -2.31
N THR A 39 3.64 4.75 -1.93
CA THR A 39 4.01 4.38 -0.55
C THR A 39 5.52 4.38 -0.36
N LYS A 40 5.99 5.08 0.67
CA LYS A 40 7.36 4.98 1.18
C LYS A 40 7.34 4.18 2.48
N ILE A 41 8.08 3.07 2.52
CA ILE A 41 8.23 2.30 3.74
C ILE A 41 9.57 2.69 4.38
N ASN A 42 9.53 3.06 5.66
CA ASN A 42 10.71 3.33 6.46
C ASN A 42 10.78 2.30 7.59
N VAL A 43 11.99 1.84 7.91
CA VAL A 43 12.26 0.98 9.07
C VAL A 43 13.12 1.74 10.05
N GLU A 44 12.87 1.55 11.33
CA GLU A 44 13.74 2.07 12.38
C GLU A 44 14.96 1.15 12.52
N GLN A 45 16.14 1.75 12.47
CA GLN A 45 17.41 1.08 12.72
C GLN A 45 18.29 2.04 13.53
N ASP A 46 18.80 1.56 14.67
CA ASP A 46 19.71 2.33 15.52
C ASP A 46 19.18 3.73 15.88
N GLY A 47 17.86 3.85 16.08
CA GLY A 47 17.17 5.10 16.39
C GLY A 47 16.97 6.06 15.19
N LYS A 48 17.22 5.61 13.96
CA LYS A 48 17.00 6.38 12.72
C LYS A 48 16.02 5.68 11.79
N PHE A 49 15.14 6.45 11.15
CA PHE A 49 14.29 5.94 10.07
C PHE A 49 15.06 5.92 8.76
N VAL A 50 15.24 4.73 8.19
CA VAL A 50 15.85 4.51 6.87
C VAL A 50 14.82 3.94 5.91
N SER A 51 14.87 4.30 4.62
CA SER A 51 13.89 3.74 3.68
C SER A 51 14.23 2.28 3.39
N LEU A 52 13.20 1.43 3.35
CA LEU A 52 13.37 0.03 2.94
C LEU A 52 13.89 -0.09 1.51
N SER A 53 13.52 0.84 0.63
CA SER A 53 14.04 0.90 -0.74
C SER A 53 15.56 1.05 -0.75
N ASP A 54 16.10 1.91 0.11
CA ASP A 54 17.54 2.16 0.25
C ASP A 54 18.27 0.91 0.79
N LYS A 55 17.60 0.11 1.63
CA LYS A 55 18.15 -1.17 2.11
C LYS A 55 18.14 -2.27 1.04
N LEU A 56 17.10 -2.31 0.22
CA LEU A 56 16.91 -3.37 -0.79
C LEU A 56 17.82 -3.16 -2.02
N SER A 57 18.22 -1.92 -2.30
CA SER A 57 19.10 -1.60 -3.43
C SER A 57 20.56 -2.01 -3.26
N ASN A 58 20.96 -2.54 -2.10
CA ASN A 58 22.37 -2.73 -1.72
C ASN A 58 22.88 -4.19 -1.75
N GLN A 59 22.25 -5.12 -2.49
CA GLN A 59 22.71 -6.51 -2.59
C GLN A 59 23.43 -6.88 -3.91
N SER A 60 23.96 -5.90 -4.64
CA SER A 60 24.75 -6.18 -5.86
C SER A 60 26.04 -5.38 -5.89
N SER A 61 26.97 -5.70 -4.98
CA SER A 61 28.42 -5.48 -5.15
C SER A 61 29.15 -5.90 -3.87
N ASP A 62 29.46 -7.20 -3.78
CA ASP A 62 30.71 -7.67 -3.15
C ASP A 62 31.07 -9.03 -3.78
N ASP A 63 31.33 -8.98 -5.10
CA ASP A 63 32.08 -10.00 -5.83
C ASP A 63 33.30 -9.26 -6.44
N GLY A 64 34.50 -9.53 -5.92
CA GLY A 64 35.81 -8.98 -6.36
C GLY A 64 36.19 -7.68 -5.65
N ASP A 65 37.36 -7.49 -5.03
CA ASP A 65 38.70 -8.04 -5.29
C ASP A 65 39.60 -7.97 -4.02
N GLU A 66 40.55 -8.92 -3.94
CA GLU A 66 41.74 -9.07 -3.06
C GLU A 66 41.60 -9.51 -1.58
#